data_AF-C3PI49-F1
#
_entry.id   AF-C3PI49-F1
#
_cell.length_a   1.000
_cell.length_b   1.000
_cell.length_c   1.000
_cell.angle_alpha   90.00
_cell.angle_beta   90.00
_cell.angle_gamma   90.00
#
_symmetry.space_group_name_H-M   'P 1'
#
loop_
_entity.id
_entity.type
_entity.pdbx_description
1 polymer ?
#
loop_
_entity_poly.entity_id
_entity_poly.type
_entity_poly.pdbx_seq_one_letter_code
_entity_poly.pdbx_strand_id
1 'polypeptide(L)'
;MVTHPMKQGTYRVSSGYGSRWGTFHAGLDFAAPIGTPIYAAADGVVVQGKERYNVAGFGSWIWLDCQQSVGKDFIYGHVKHDGIMVKAGDRVHAGQQIGVVGNEGQSTGPHLHFEVWGHPGRLGGAHQDPAKYLQGAAQPGGVTKPVARPTPTPSNGHILGVDVSYFQNGMSLKRAASEGLSFAIIRTSDGTHRDWAYQSHMRDAESAGMVTAAYHYCRNPREGTSIQQQVATSVNVMGDMKRPIWLDCETPAGLSAQHVQEFKTEFERRGVRVIGIYSYIPWWEGKTIGGEPETAPYGKVWLAHYGSNPDGSPAQVYAARGGNDSRYWNYPLGNQKPVLFQYGSKAEVAGFADVDVNAFRGTKDQLKDLFYGTHTAKKEDLDLSDIDKKRIKYSLDQFVGYGTNKNGEPTFNGWDFDHLVKVANDKLANGKGLTLVEMVARTMDKQHRQETAITHLSESFDELINAVTALNDSVAQLAGANPEVK
;
A
#
# COMPACT_ATOMS: atom_id res chain seq x y z
N MET A 1 -0.56 9.52 12.37
CA MET A 1 -0.57 10.10 13.73
C MET A 1 -0.96 8.99 14.69
N VAL A 2 -0.32 8.88 15.85
CA VAL A 2 -0.60 7.82 16.85
C VAL A 2 -1.49 8.40 17.95
N THR A 3 -2.53 7.68 18.32
CA THR A 3 -3.47 8.02 19.39
C THR A 3 -3.23 7.10 20.58
N HIS A 4 -3.35 7.63 21.80
CA HIS A 4 -3.23 6.84 23.00
C HIS A 4 -4.41 5.84 23.10
N PRO A 5 -4.19 4.55 23.43
CA PRO A 5 -5.24 3.53 23.42
C PRO A 5 -6.26 3.68 24.53
N MET A 6 -6.00 4.56 25.51
CA MET A 6 -6.89 4.89 26.62
C MET A 6 -6.84 6.39 26.90
N LYS A 7 -7.94 6.99 27.34
CA LYS A 7 -7.99 8.42 27.66
C LYS A 7 -7.20 8.72 28.93
N GLN A 8 -6.38 9.77 28.92
CA GLN A 8 -5.66 10.21 30.11
C GLN A 8 -6.61 10.44 31.31
N GLY A 9 -6.19 10.02 32.49
CA GLY A 9 -7.00 10.09 33.72
C GLY A 9 -7.96 8.91 33.91
N THR A 10 -8.07 7.99 32.96
CA THR A 10 -8.93 6.78 33.08
C THR A 10 -8.17 5.51 33.49
N TYR A 11 -6.83 5.58 33.60
CA TYR A 11 -5.97 4.45 33.88
C TYR A 11 -4.76 4.83 34.73
N ARG A 12 -4.09 3.83 35.31
CA ARG A 12 -2.74 3.92 35.87
C ARG A 12 -1.86 2.88 35.19
N VAL A 13 -0.63 3.22 34.84
CA VAL A 13 0.36 2.21 34.40
C VAL A 13 0.64 1.27 35.57
N SER A 14 0.38 -0.03 35.39
CA SER A 14 0.53 -1.04 36.43
C SER A 14 1.76 -1.94 36.23
N SER A 15 2.18 -2.16 34.99
CA SER A 15 3.38 -2.93 34.66
C SER A 15 3.98 -2.45 33.34
N GLY A 16 5.31 -2.36 33.28
CA GLY A 16 6.06 -1.93 32.09
C GLY A 16 6.48 -3.08 31.18
N TYR A 17 7.00 -2.73 30.00
CA TYR A 17 7.62 -3.64 29.04
C TYR A 17 9.00 -4.11 29.54
N GLY A 18 9.32 -5.39 29.34
CA GLY A 18 10.63 -5.96 29.66
C GLY A 18 10.59 -7.15 30.63
N SER A 19 11.77 -7.58 31.08
CA SER A 19 11.93 -8.76 31.94
C SER A 19 11.34 -8.55 33.34
N ARG A 20 10.50 -9.50 33.79
CA ARG A 20 9.91 -9.55 35.13
C ARG A 20 9.88 -10.98 35.66
N TRP A 21 10.39 -11.21 36.88
CA TRP A 21 10.32 -12.49 37.59
C TRP A 21 10.68 -13.73 36.74
N GLY A 22 11.73 -13.62 35.93
CA GLY A 22 12.20 -14.71 35.06
C GLY A 22 11.41 -14.93 33.76
N THR A 23 10.41 -14.09 33.46
CA THR A 23 9.68 -14.07 32.19
C THR A 23 9.76 -12.70 31.51
N PHE A 24 9.46 -12.62 30.20
CA PHE A 24 9.47 -11.37 29.44
C PHE A 24 8.05 -10.83 29.27
N HIS A 25 7.83 -9.59 29.68
CA HIS A 25 6.56 -8.89 29.49
C HIS A 25 6.59 -8.06 28.20
N ALA A 26 5.80 -8.49 27.21
CA ALA A 26 5.91 -8.00 25.85
C ALA A 26 4.99 -6.81 25.51
N GLY A 27 4.34 -6.25 26.54
CA GLY A 27 3.43 -5.12 26.45
C GLY A 27 3.56 -4.14 27.62
N LEU A 28 2.64 -3.18 27.66
CA LEU A 28 2.47 -2.18 28.69
C LEU A 28 1.06 -2.30 29.28
N ASP A 29 0.98 -2.45 30.60
CA ASP A 29 -0.30 -2.69 31.29
C ASP A 29 -0.88 -1.39 31.84
N PHE A 30 -2.15 -1.14 31.51
CA PHE A 30 -2.93 0.00 31.97
C PHE A 30 -4.08 -0.47 32.86
N ALA A 31 -3.88 -0.43 34.18
CA ALA A 31 -4.92 -0.75 35.15
C ALA A 31 -6.05 0.28 35.11
N ALA A 32 -7.28 -0.21 34.94
CA ALA A 32 -8.48 0.61 34.85
C ALA A 32 -9.74 -0.23 35.18
N PRO A 33 -10.84 0.39 35.64
CA PRO A 33 -12.09 -0.34 35.87
C PRO A 33 -12.60 -1.07 34.63
N ILE A 34 -13.24 -2.24 34.84
CA ILE A 34 -13.94 -2.97 33.77
C ILE A 34 -14.95 -2.02 33.10
N GLY A 35 -15.01 -2.03 31.77
CA GLY A 35 -15.88 -1.15 31.00
C GLY A 35 -15.23 0.18 30.57
N THR A 36 -14.02 0.49 31.04
CA THR A 36 -13.28 1.68 30.58
C THR A 36 -13.02 1.60 29.06
N PRO A 37 -13.31 2.65 28.27
CA PRO A 37 -13.12 2.64 26.82
C PRO A 37 -11.68 2.37 26.35
N ILE A 38 -11.56 1.55 25.31
CA ILE A 38 -10.32 1.27 24.58
C ILE A 38 -10.45 1.80 23.16
N TYR A 39 -9.41 2.49 22.69
CA TYR A 39 -9.37 3.17 21.40
C TYR A 39 -8.28 2.60 20.47
N ALA A 40 -8.54 2.61 19.16
CA ALA A 40 -7.56 2.27 18.14
C ALA A 40 -6.38 3.27 18.20
N ALA A 41 -5.15 2.74 18.24
CA ALA A 41 -3.95 3.55 18.39
C ALA A 41 -3.50 4.18 17.06
N ALA A 42 -3.93 3.61 15.94
CA ALA A 42 -3.76 4.17 14.61
C ALA A 42 -4.88 3.68 13.69
N ASP A 43 -4.94 4.21 12.47
CA ASP A 43 -5.81 3.68 11.42
C ASP A 43 -5.38 2.24 11.08
N GLY A 44 -6.31 1.33 10.86
CA GLY A 44 -5.93 -0.07 10.58
C GLY A 44 -7.08 -0.96 10.17
N VAL A 45 -6.74 -2.23 9.93
CA VAL A 45 -7.70 -3.31 9.68
C VAL A 45 -7.65 -4.27 10.85
N VAL A 46 -8.81 -4.60 11.41
CA VAL A 46 -8.91 -5.58 12.48
C VAL A 46 -8.59 -6.96 11.91
N VAL A 47 -7.53 -7.58 12.43
CA VAL A 47 -7.14 -8.95 12.08
C VAL A 47 -7.94 -9.95 12.90
N GLN A 48 -8.11 -9.67 14.20
CA GLN A 48 -8.96 -10.43 15.10
C GLN A 48 -9.65 -9.49 16.09
N GLY A 49 -10.95 -9.73 16.32
CA GLY A 49 -11.77 -8.97 17.25
C GLY A 49 -12.87 -9.84 17.85
N LYS A 50 -14.13 -9.42 17.70
CA LYS A 50 -15.30 -10.02 18.36
C LYS A 50 -15.49 -11.51 18.08
N GLU A 51 -15.04 -11.99 16.93
CA GLU A 51 -15.11 -13.41 16.55
C GLU A 51 -14.08 -14.30 17.28
N ARG A 52 -13.13 -13.71 18.02
CA ARG A 52 -12.05 -14.43 18.70
C ARG A 52 -12.16 -14.36 20.23
N TYR A 53 -12.27 -15.54 20.83
CA TYR A 53 -12.24 -15.76 22.30
C TYR A 53 -11.15 -16.79 22.66
N ASN A 54 -10.72 -16.83 23.93
CA ASN A 54 -9.73 -17.78 24.48
C ASN A 54 -8.36 -17.78 23.78
N VAL A 55 -7.80 -16.60 23.57
CA VAL A 55 -6.40 -16.45 23.15
C VAL A 55 -5.50 -16.76 24.34
N ALA A 56 -4.59 -17.71 24.19
CA ALA A 56 -3.67 -18.12 25.24
C ALA A 56 -2.94 -16.91 25.84
N GLY A 57 -2.96 -16.76 27.16
CA GLY A 57 -2.43 -15.60 27.88
C GLY A 57 -3.41 -14.42 27.93
N PHE A 58 -3.96 -13.98 26.80
CA PHE A 58 -4.72 -12.72 26.69
C PHE A 58 -6.21 -12.83 27.05
N GLY A 59 -6.82 -14.02 26.98
CA GLY A 59 -8.28 -14.17 27.07
C GLY A 59 -8.94 -13.68 25.78
N SER A 60 -9.71 -12.59 25.85
CA SER A 60 -10.13 -11.88 24.64
C SER A 60 -9.16 -10.78 24.28
N TRP A 61 -9.07 -10.51 22.99
CA TRP A 61 -8.19 -9.48 22.47
C TRP A 61 -8.77 -8.76 21.25
N ILE A 62 -8.13 -7.67 20.89
CA ILE A 62 -8.23 -7.09 19.56
C ILE A 62 -6.82 -7.06 18.98
N TRP A 63 -6.66 -7.55 17.76
CA TRP A 63 -5.44 -7.40 16.99
C TRP A 63 -5.73 -6.51 15.80
N LEU A 64 -5.03 -5.39 15.76
CA LEU A 64 -5.12 -4.41 14.72
C LEU A 64 -3.85 -4.40 13.87
N ASP A 65 -3.99 -4.68 12.58
CA ASP A 65 -2.94 -4.46 11.58
C ASP A 65 -2.96 -2.98 11.18
N CYS A 66 -1.94 -2.28 11.64
CA CYS A 66 -1.63 -0.90 11.27
C CYS A 66 -0.29 -0.84 10.50
N GLN A 67 0.18 -1.94 9.92
CA GLN A 67 1.39 -1.97 9.08
C GLN A 67 1.25 -0.93 7.98
N GLN A 68 0.04 -0.79 7.47
CA GLN A 68 -0.27 0.17 6.44
C GLN A 68 -0.16 1.62 6.94
N SER A 69 -0.73 1.98 8.09
CA SER A 69 -0.77 3.38 8.54
C SER A 69 0.49 3.87 9.25
N VAL A 70 1.10 3.01 10.08
CA VAL A 70 2.22 3.38 10.96
C VAL A 70 3.31 2.30 11.04
N GLY A 71 3.23 1.25 10.21
CA GLY A 71 4.23 0.18 10.17
C GLY A 71 4.28 -0.64 11.46
N LYS A 72 3.13 -0.84 12.12
CA LYS A 72 3.01 -1.55 13.40
C LYS A 72 1.74 -2.39 13.46
N ASP A 73 1.77 -3.45 14.25
CA ASP A 73 0.53 -4.06 14.75
C ASP A 73 0.34 -3.67 16.21
N PHE A 74 -0.92 -3.54 16.59
CA PHE A 74 -1.31 -3.29 17.97
C PHE A 74 -2.16 -4.42 18.49
N ILE A 75 -1.85 -4.84 19.70
CA ILE A 75 -2.59 -5.88 20.42
C ILE A 75 -3.17 -5.26 21.66
N TYR A 76 -4.47 -5.51 21.86
CA TYR A 76 -5.23 -5.10 23.02
C TYR A 76 -5.69 -6.37 23.73
N GLY A 77 -5.04 -6.74 24.81
CA GLY A 77 -5.33 -7.95 25.60
C GLY A 77 -6.19 -7.69 26.83
N HIS A 78 -6.74 -8.77 27.39
CA HIS A 78 -7.62 -8.77 28.57
C HIS A 78 -8.88 -7.93 28.39
N VAL A 79 -9.34 -7.77 27.14
CA VAL A 79 -10.52 -6.99 26.75
C VAL A 79 -11.78 -7.74 27.22
N LYS A 80 -12.85 -7.02 27.55
CA LYS A 80 -14.15 -7.63 27.86
C LYS A 80 -14.81 -8.09 26.56
N HIS A 81 -15.02 -9.39 26.37
CA HIS A 81 -15.39 -9.98 25.08
C HIS A 81 -16.69 -9.41 24.48
N ASP A 82 -17.76 -9.39 25.26
CA ASP A 82 -19.06 -8.82 24.88
C ASP A 82 -19.03 -7.28 24.75
N GLY A 83 -17.93 -6.65 25.18
CA GLY A 83 -17.64 -5.24 25.00
C GLY A 83 -16.75 -4.91 23.79
N ILE A 84 -16.31 -5.91 23.00
CA ILE A 84 -15.60 -5.69 21.74
C ILE A 84 -16.58 -5.19 20.67
N MET A 85 -16.24 -4.07 20.04
CA MET A 85 -17.11 -3.36 19.09
C MET A 85 -16.77 -3.64 17.62
N VAL A 86 -15.67 -4.34 17.36
CA VAL A 86 -15.10 -4.56 16.02
C VAL A 86 -14.82 -6.03 15.75
N LYS A 87 -14.86 -6.45 14.49
CA LYS A 87 -14.60 -7.84 14.04
C LYS A 87 -13.56 -7.88 12.93
N ALA A 88 -13.03 -9.05 12.63
CA ALA A 88 -12.08 -9.24 11.53
C ALA A 88 -12.57 -8.62 10.22
N GLY A 89 -11.69 -7.87 9.55
CA GLY A 89 -11.97 -7.15 8.32
C GLY A 89 -12.50 -5.72 8.50
N ASP A 90 -12.94 -5.34 9.70
CA ASP A 90 -13.37 -3.96 9.97
C ASP A 90 -12.19 -2.99 9.82
N ARG A 91 -12.43 -1.85 9.16
CA ARG A 91 -11.49 -0.73 9.15
C ARG A 91 -11.79 0.20 10.32
N VAL A 92 -10.76 0.61 11.03
CA VAL A 92 -10.87 1.55 12.15
C VAL A 92 -9.98 2.75 11.95
N HIS A 93 -10.37 3.87 12.56
CA HIS A 93 -9.58 5.10 12.57
C HIS A 93 -8.89 5.30 13.92
N ALA A 94 -7.73 5.96 13.92
CA ALA A 94 -7.04 6.34 15.15
C ALA A 94 -7.98 7.11 16.08
N GLY A 95 -8.07 6.70 17.35
CA GLY A 95 -8.99 7.26 18.33
C GLY A 95 -10.44 6.77 18.25
N GLN A 96 -10.78 5.87 17.31
CA GLN A 96 -12.07 5.18 17.31
C GLN A 96 -12.14 4.22 18.51
N GLN A 97 -13.25 4.23 19.24
CA GLN A 97 -13.47 3.23 20.29
C GLN A 97 -13.69 1.85 19.66
N ILE A 98 -12.91 0.86 20.10
CA ILE A 98 -12.90 -0.50 19.53
C ILE A 98 -13.29 -1.57 20.57
N GLY A 99 -13.26 -1.23 21.85
CA GLY A 99 -13.66 -2.13 22.92
C GLY A 99 -13.67 -1.46 24.28
N VAL A 100 -13.71 -2.28 25.34
CA VAL A 100 -13.62 -1.83 26.73
C VAL A 100 -12.77 -2.78 27.58
N VAL A 101 -12.13 -2.23 28.62
CA VAL A 101 -11.29 -2.98 29.55
C VAL A 101 -12.09 -4.12 30.18
N GLY A 102 -11.47 -5.31 30.23
CA GLY A 102 -12.00 -6.49 30.89
C GLY A 102 -11.08 -6.96 32.01
N ASN A 103 -11.17 -8.26 32.29
CA ASN A 103 -10.29 -8.97 33.20
C ASN A 103 -10.17 -10.45 32.78
N GLU A 104 -10.08 -10.67 31.47
CA GLU A 104 -10.16 -12.01 30.88
C GLU A 104 -8.77 -12.62 30.68
N GLY A 105 -8.69 -13.95 30.57
CA GLY A 105 -7.41 -14.63 30.36
C GLY A 105 -6.53 -14.64 31.62
N GLN A 106 -5.21 -14.64 31.42
CA GLN A 106 -4.24 -14.64 32.51
C GLN A 106 -4.03 -13.22 33.05
N SER A 107 -5.06 -12.68 33.69
CA SER A 107 -5.07 -11.35 34.30
C SER A 107 -5.20 -11.44 35.82
N THR A 108 -4.42 -10.66 36.56
CA THR A 108 -4.48 -10.58 38.03
C THR A 108 -5.43 -9.48 38.55
N GLY A 109 -5.99 -8.68 37.65
CA GLY A 109 -6.97 -7.63 37.95
C GLY A 109 -7.31 -6.79 36.71
N PRO A 110 -8.39 -6.00 36.71
CA PRO A 110 -8.83 -5.29 35.51
C PRO A 110 -7.78 -4.33 34.91
N HIS A 111 -7.39 -4.59 33.67
CA HIS A 111 -6.43 -3.76 32.93
C HIS A 111 -6.50 -4.01 31.42
N LEU A 112 -5.98 -3.06 30.63
CA LEU A 112 -5.61 -3.28 29.24
C LEU A 112 -4.13 -3.69 29.17
N HIS A 113 -3.84 -4.82 28.54
CA HIS A 113 -2.48 -5.18 28.13
C HIS A 113 -2.27 -4.72 26.68
N PHE A 114 -1.33 -3.82 26.44
CA PHE A 114 -1.10 -3.23 25.11
C PHE A 114 0.27 -3.61 24.56
N GLU A 115 0.32 -4.26 23.40
CA GLU A 115 1.57 -4.58 22.71
C GLU A 115 1.73 -3.80 21.42
N VAL A 116 2.99 -3.54 21.06
CA VAL A 116 3.39 -2.92 19.80
C VAL A 116 4.36 -3.84 19.08
N TRP A 117 4.09 -4.13 17.81
CA TRP A 117 4.90 -5.02 16.99
C TRP A 117 5.44 -4.30 15.76
N GLY A 118 6.74 -4.40 15.51
CA GLY A 118 7.40 -3.87 14.30
C GLY A 118 7.07 -4.69 13.05
N HIS A 119 7.56 -4.22 11.89
CA HIS A 119 7.41 -4.94 10.62
C HIS A 119 8.00 -6.37 10.70
N PRO A 120 7.37 -7.39 10.09
CA PRO A 120 6.14 -7.38 9.28
C PRO A 120 4.80 -7.42 10.07
N GLY A 121 4.82 -7.15 11.37
CA GLY A 121 3.64 -7.23 12.26
C GLY A 121 3.82 -8.29 13.33
N ARG A 122 2.75 -8.67 14.01
CA ARG A 122 2.81 -9.71 15.05
C ARG A 122 3.35 -11.04 14.51
N LEU A 123 3.12 -11.32 13.23
CA LEU A 123 3.61 -12.52 12.56
C LEU A 123 5.00 -12.29 11.97
N GLY A 124 6.02 -12.42 12.81
CA GLY A 124 7.42 -12.38 12.41
C GLY A 124 8.14 -11.05 12.66
N GLY A 125 7.44 -10.03 13.15
CA GLY A 125 8.03 -8.79 13.63
C GLY A 125 8.52 -8.90 15.07
N ALA A 126 9.39 -7.97 15.47
CA ALA A 126 9.86 -7.88 16.85
C ALA A 126 8.87 -7.08 17.72
N HIS A 127 8.69 -7.52 18.97
CA HIS A 127 8.05 -6.71 20.00
C HIS A 127 8.84 -5.42 20.22
N GLN A 128 8.11 -4.34 20.47
CA GLN A 128 8.67 -3.02 20.75
C GLN A 128 8.06 -2.47 22.03
N ASP A 129 8.85 -1.68 22.75
CA ASP A 129 8.42 -1.00 23.96
C ASP A 129 7.27 -0.02 23.66
N PRO A 130 6.04 -0.28 24.16
CA PRO A 130 4.90 0.58 23.88
C PRO A 130 5.04 1.98 24.50
N ALA A 131 5.81 2.14 25.59
CA ALA A 131 5.97 3.45 26.22
C ALA A 131 6.68 4.44 25.28
N LYS A 132 7.68 3.96 24.52
CA LYS A 132 8.36 4.76 23.48
C LYS A 132 7.40 5.15 22.36
N TYR A 133 6.49 4.25 22.00
CA TYR A 133 5.56 4.45 20.91
C TYR A 133 4.41 5.40 21.28
N LEU A 134 4.06 5.46 22.57
CA LEU A 134 2.99 6.32 23.09
C LEU A 134 3.47 7.71 23.54
N GLN A 135 4.79 7.96 23.52
CA GLN A 135 5.34 9.25 23.88
C GLN A 135 4.85 10.34 22.90
N GLY A 136 4.11 11.32 23.42
CA GLY A 136 3.52 12.39 22.60
C GLY A 136 2.31 11.96 21.76
N ALA A 137 1.75 10.77 21.98
CA ALA A 137 0.53 10.33 21.30
C ALA A 137 -0.65 11.25 21.61
N ALA A 138 -1.50 11.50 20.60
CA ALA A 138 -2.70 12.31 20.75
C ALA A 138 -3.71 11.64 21.71
N GLN A 139 -4.49 12.43 22.45
CA GLN A 139 -5.53 11.89 23.32
C GLN A 139 -6.78 11.49 22.52
N PRO A 140 -7.38 10.32 22.79
CA PRO A 140 -8.63 9.92 22.15
C PRO A 140 -9.76 10.89 22.56
N GLY A 141 -10.51 11.39 21.56
CA GLY A 141 -11.58 12.37 21.77
C GLY A 141 -11.17 13.85 21.73
N GLY A 142 -9.92 14.17 21.35
CA GLY A 142 -9.56 15.54 20.94
C GLY A 142 -10.26 15.89 19.62
N VAL A 143 -10.95 17.03 19.58
CA VAL A 143 -11.76 17.45 18.42
C VAL A 143 -10.85 17.68 17.20
N THR A 144 -10.72 16.69 16.32
CA THR A 144 -10.59 16.97 14.90
C THR A 144 -12.01 16.98 14.34
N LYS A 145 -12.45 18.15 13.84
CA LYS A 145 -13.68 18.25 13.06
C LYS A 145 -13.66 17.13 12.02
N PRO A 146 -14.76 16.38 11.83
CA PRO A 146 -14.89 15.58 10.63
C PRO A 146 -14.83 16.56 9.46
N VAL A 147 -13.72 16.58 8.73
CA VAL A 147 -13.75 17.08 7.37
C VAL A 147 -14.73 16.14 6.68
N ALA A 148 -15.87 16.68 6.25
CA ALA A 148 -16.87 15.92 5.53
C ALA A 148 -16.17 15.13 4.44
N ARG A 149 -16.28 13.79 4.52
CA ARG A 149 -15.79 12.88 3.51
C ARG A 149 -16.36 13.35 2.16
N PRO A 150 -15.54 13.76 1.17
CA PRO A 150 -16.05 13.76 -0.18
C PRO A 150 -16.36 12.31 -0.49
N THR A 151 -17.65 12.00 -0.66
CA THR A 151 -18.09 10.79 -1.33
C THR A 151 -17.26 10.66 -2.61
N PRO A 152 -16.65 9.49 -2.91
CA PRO A 152 -16.03 9.28 -4.21
C PRO A 152 -17.14 9.48 -5.24
N THR A 153 -17.17 10.67 -5.83
CA THR A 153 -17.99 10.92 -7.00
C THR A 153 -17.22 10.23 -8.11
N PRO A 154 -17.80 9.29 -8.86
CA PRO A 154 -17.14 8.75 -10.05
C PRO A 154 -16.71 9.93 -10.92
N SER A 155 -15.39 10.14 -11.07
CA SER A 155 -14.87 11.24 -11.85
C SER A 155 -15.09 10.91 -13.32
N ASN A 156 -15.98 11.65 -13.96
CA ASN A 156 -16.10 11.63 -15.41
C ASN A 156 -14.74 12.07 -16.02
N GLY A 157 -13.95 11.09 -16.48
CA GLY A 157 -12.84 11.26 -17.43
C GLY A 157 -11.48 11.71 -16.90
N HIS A 158 -11.21 11.72 -15.59
CA HIS A 158 -9.87 12.01 -15.05
C HIS A 158 -9.58 11.33 -13.71
N ILE A 159 -8.30 11.24 -13.37
CA ILE A 159 -7.81 10.88 -12.03
C ILE A 159 -6.78 11.90 -11.54
N LEU A 160 -6.67 12.03 -10.23
CA LEU A 160 -5.72 12.93 -9.58
C LEU A 160 -4.57 12.14 -8.94
N GLY A 161 -3.43 12.79 -8.77
CA GLY A 161 -2.24 12.22 -8.17
C GLY A 161 -1.33 13.29 -7.60
N VAL A 162 -0.19 12.88 -7.07
CA VAL A 162 0.82 13.76 -6.49
C VAL A 162 2.18 13.43 -7.06
N ASP A 163 3.10 14.38 -7.00
CA ASP A 163 4.51 14.11 -7.09
C ASP A 163 5.23 14.62 -5.85
N VAL A 164 6.20 13.84 -5.38
CA VAL A 164 6.77 14.01 -4.05
C VAL A 164 8.25 13.68 -4.03
N SER A 165 8.93 14.26 -3.05
CA SER A 165 10.35 14.06 -2.82
C SER A 165 10.64 13.96 -1.31
N TYR A 166 11.92 13.97 -0.91
CA TYR A 166 12.28 14.06 0.50
C TYR A 166 11.73 15.30 1.22
N PHE A 167 11.30 16.35 0.50
CA PHE A 167 10.66 17.51 1.13
C PHE A 167 9.34 17.13 1.80
N GLN A 168 8.64 16.10 1.30
CA GLN A 168 7.44 15.53 1.90
C GLN A 168 7.75 14.25 2.70
N ASN A 169 8.98 14.09 3.18
CA ASN A 169 9.37 12.91 3.96
C ASN A 169 8.44 12.72 5.18
N GLY A 170 7.88 11.52 5.29
CA GLY A 170 6.91 11.15 6.32
C GLY A 170 5.45 11.36 5.93
N MET A 171 5.16 11.89 4.74
CA MET A 171 3.81 11.98 4.22
C MET A 171 3.26 10.58 3.88
N SER A 172 2.05 10.26 4.34
CA SER A 172 1.40 8.99 4.03
C SER A 172 0.70 9.05 2.67
N LEU A 173 1.25 8.34 1.69
CA LEU A 173 0.63 8.16 0.39
C LEU A 173 -0.59 7.22 0.44
N LYS A 174 -0.71 6.38 1.46
CA LYS A 174 -1.99 5.71 1.75
C LYS A 174 -3.08 6.67 2.17
N ARG A 175 -2.76 7.64 3.03
CA ARG A 175 -3.72 8.69 3.38
C ARG A 175 -4.05 9.54 2.15
N ALA A 176 -3.04 9.90 1.36
CA ALA A 176 -3.23 10.60 0.09
C ALA A 176 -4.19 9.82 -0.84
N ALA A 177 -4.03 8.50 -0.94
CA ALA A 177 -4.95 7.65 -1.70
C ALA A 177 -6.37 7.63 -1.12
N SER A 178 -6.51 7.59 0.21
CA SER A 178 -7.82 7.67 0.88
C SER A 178 -8.51 9.04 0.69
N GLU A 179 -7.72 10.08 0.40
CA GLU A 179 -8.20 11.43 0.05
C GLU A 179 -8.55 11.56 -1.45
N GLY A 180 -8.49 10.46 -2.22
CA GLY A 180 -8.96 10.37 -3.60
C GLY A 180 -7.85 10.36 -4.66
N LEU A 181 -6.58 10.31 -4.27
CA LEU A 181 -5.46 10.27 -5.21
C LEU A 181 -5.19 8.85 -5.72
N SER A 182 -4.93 8.72 -7.02
CA SER A 182 -4.84 7.43 -7.72
C SER A 182 -3.43 7.08 -8.19
N PHE A 183 -2.51 8.05 -8.22
CA PHE A 183 -1.14 7.85 -8.68
C PHE A 183 -0.13 8.76 -7.97
N ALA A 184 1.12 8.32 -7.92
CA ALA A 184 2.22 9.05 -7.30
C ALA A 184 3.48 9.01 -8.19
N ILE A 185 4.15 10.14 -8.37
CA ILE A 185 5.42 10.24 -9.10
C ILE A 185 6.51 10.68 -8.10
N ILE A 186 7.54 9.86 -7.90
CA ILE A 186 8.42 10.00 -6.73
C ILE A 186 9.86 10.29 -7.16
N ARG A 187 10.48 11.33 -6.60
CA ARG A 187 11.84 11.74 -6.98
C ARG A 187 12.85 10.69 -6.59
N THR A 188 13.76 10.38 -7.52
CA THR A 188 14.92 9.52 -7.27
C THR A 188 16.15 10.31 -6.89
N SER A 189 16.46 11.36 -7.65
CA SER A 189 17.57 12.25 -7.36
C SER A 189 17.41 13.60 -8.04
N ASP A 190 18.15 14.56 -7.52
CA ASP A 190 18.45 15.84 -8.15
C ASP A 190 19.93 15.85 -8.56
N GLY A 191 20.19 15.63 -9.85
CA GLY A 191 21.51 15.26 -10.33
C GLY A 191 22.08 14.08 -9.53
N THR A 192 23.15 14.33 -8.77
CA THR A 192 23.78 13.32 -7.89
C THR A 192 23.33 13.40 -6.42
N HIS A 193 22.43 14.33 -6.08
CA HIS A 193 21.81 14.38 -4.76
C HIS A 193 20.70 13.32 -4.67
N ARG A 194 20.92 12.33 -3.80
CA ARG A 194 20.01 11.18 -3.62
C ARG A 194 18.77 11.58 -2.86
N ASP A 195 17.59 11.21 -3.38
CA ASP A 195 16.36 11.33 -2.61
C ASP A 195 16.20 10.11 -1.69
N TRP A 196 16.42 10.30 -0.40
CA TRP A 196 16.37 9.21 0.58
C TRP A 196 14.94 8.76 0.92
N ALA A 197 13.91 9.53 0.55
CA ALA A 197 12.51 9.17 0.79
C ALA A 197 11.91 8.33 -0.34
N TYR A 198 12.61 8.18 -1.48
CA TYR A 198 12.11 7.48 -2.67
C TYR A 198 11.50 6.11 -2.33
N GLN A 199 12.26 5.24 -1.66
CA GLN A 199 11.82 3.87 -1.42
C GLN A 199 10.68 3.79 -0.40
N SER A 200 10.66 4.64 0.63
CA SER A 200 9.56 4.65 1.61
C SER A 200 8.27 5.14 0.97
N HIS A 201 8.32 6.23 0.20
CA HIS A 201 7.18 6.74 -0.56
C HIS A 201 6.71 5.70 -1.58
N MET A 202 7.61 5.05 -2.31
CA MET A 202 7.25 4.08 -3.34
C MET A 202 6.48 2.89 -2.74
N ARG A 203 6.98 2.34 -1.62
CA ARG A 203 6.28 1.26 -0.91
C ARG A 203 4.91 1.71 -0.37
N ASP A 204 4.82 2.94 0.13
CA ASP A 204 3.56 3.45 0.67
C ASP A 204 2.50 3.66 -0.42
N ALA A 205 2.89 4.25 -1.55
CA ALA A 205 2.01 4.41 -2.72
C ALA A 205 1.55 3.06 -3.29
N GLU A 206 2.46 2.10 -3.46
CA GLU A 206 2.13 0.78 -4.02
C GLU A 206 1.26 -0.05 -3.10
N SER A 207 1.51 0.00 -1.78
CA SER A 207 0.63 -0.67 -0.81
C SER A 207 -0.75 0.00 -0.68
N ALA A 208 -0.89 1.26 -1.11
CA ALA A 208 -2.17 1.93 -1.30
C ALA A 208 -2.84 1.60 -2.66
N GLY A 209 -2.18 0.80 -3.50
CA GLY A 209 -2.61 0.46 -4.84
C GLY A 209 -2.49 1.62 -5.85
N MET A 210 -1.75 2.69 -5.56
CA MET A 210 -1.57 3.80 -6.50
C MET A 210 -0.73 3.38 -7.71
N VAL A 211 -0.97 3.99 -8.87
CA VAL A 211 -0.07 3.84 -10.03
C VAL A 211 1.19 4.66 -9.76
N THR A 212 2.37 4.05 -9.82
CA THR A 212 3.61 4.73 -9.48
C THR A 212 4.52 4.97 -10.67
N ALA A 213 5.24 6.09 -10.66
CA ALA A 213 6.38 6.35 -11.52
C ALA A 213 7.48 7.06 -10.71
N ALA A 214 8.66 7.15 -11.29
CA ALA A 214 9.77 7.93 -10.76
C ALA A 214 9.94 9.24 -11.52
N TYR A 215 10.65 10.20 -10.93
CA TYR A 215 11.26 11.29 -11.70
C TYR A 215 12.71 11.52 -11.28
N HIS A 216 13.49 12.13 -12.16
CA HIS A 216 14.87 12.54 -11.94
C HIS A 216 15.04 13.98 -12.40
N TYR A 217 15.47 14.86 -11.49
CA TYR A 217 15.75 16.25 -11.81
C TYR A 217 17.09 16.34 -12.54
N CYS A 218 17.02 16.65 -13.83
CA CYS A 218 18.13 16.66 -14.77
C CYS A 218 18.98 17.93 -14.59
N ARG A 219 20.22 17.77 -14.11
CA ARG A 219 21.18 18.87 -14.02
C ARG A 219 22.03 18.95 -15.29
N ASN A 220 22.34 20.17 -15.71
CA ASN A 220 23.27 20.41 -16.80
C ASN A 220 24.66 19.88 -16.40
N PRO A 221 25.41 19.17 -17.28
CA PRO A 221 26.77 18.72 -16.98
C PRO A 221 27.71 19.81 -16.47
N ARG A 222 27.50 21.07 -16.87
CA ARG A 222 28.27 22.22 -16.41
C ARG A 222 28.04 22.56 -14.93
N GLU A 223 26.98 22.04 -14.32
CA GLU A 223 26.74 22.15 -12.87
C GLU A 223 27.60 21.16 -12.05
N GLY A 224 28.51 20.42 -12.70
CA GLY A 224 29.60 19.70 -12.03
C GLY A 224 29.45 18.18 -11.97
N THR A 225 28.45 17.59 -12.65
CA THR A 225 28.29 16.12 -12.70
C THR A 225 27.86 15.66 -14.09
N SER A 226 28.52 14.61 -14.59
CA SER A 226 28.15 14.00 -15.89
C SER A 226 26.76 13.37 -15.85
N ILE A 227 26.09 13.29 -17.00
CA ILE A 227 24.79 12.63 -17.12
C ILE A 227 24.87 11.17 -16.64
N GLN A 228 25.95 10.46 -16.97
CA GLN A 228 26.18 9.08 -16.52
C GLN A 228 26.22 8.96 -14.99
N GLN A 229 26.85 9.92 -14.29
CA GLN A 229 26.87 9.94 -12.82
C GLN A 229 25.49 10.24 -12.23
N GLN A 230 24.77 11.19 -12.80
CA GLN A 230 23.41 11.55 -12.37
C GLN A 230 22.45 10.36 -12.53
N VAL A 231 22.44 9.71 -13.70
CA VAL A 231 21.62 8.54 -13.97
C VAL A 231 22.03 7.36 -13.09
N ALA A 232 23.33 7.10 -12.92
CA ALA A 232 23.80 6.05 -12.01
C ALA A 232 23.30 6.29 -10.58
N THR A 233 23.28 7.54 -10.12
CA THR A 233 22.75 7.91 -8.80
C THR A 233 21.27 7.60 -8.70
N SER A 234 20.47 8.03 -9.68
CA SER A 234 19.03 7.77 -9.72
C SER A 234 18.73 6.26 -9.68
N VAL A 235 19.39 5.47 -10.54
CA VAL A 235 19.23 4.01 -10.59
C VAL A 235 19.64 3.34 -9.27
N ASN A 236 20.69 3.85 -8.61
CA ASN A 236 21.10 3.34 -7.29
C ASN A 236 20.12 3.68 -6.17
N VAL A 237 19.40 4.82 -6.26
CA VAL A 237 18.31 5.15 -5.33
C VAL A 237 17.12 4.21 -5.54
N MET A 238 16.79 3.91 -6.81
CA MET A 238 15.74 2.96 -7.13
C MET A 238 15.99 1.57 -6.53
N GLY A 239 17.21 1.05 -6.68
CA GLY A 239 17.54 -0.33 -6.29
C GLY A 239 16.62 -1.32 -7.02
N ASP A 240 16.01 -2.23 -6.27
CA ASP A 240 15.04 -3.21 -6.82
C ASP A 240 13.67 -2.59 -7.15
N MET A 241 13.40 -1.36 -6.67
CA MET A 241 12.16 -0.63 -6.93
C MET A 241 12.27 0.23 -8.20
N LYS A 242 12.90 -0.29 -9.27
CA LYS A 242 12.94 0.43 -10.56
C LYS A 242 11.53 0.68 -11.06
N ARG A 243 11.24 1.93 -11.39
CA ARG A 243 9.98 2.34 -12.01
C ARG A 243 10.26 3.17 -13.26
N PRO A 244 9.33 3.17 -14.23
CA PRO A 244 9.41 4.08 -15.36
C PRO A 244 9.56 5.53 -14.88
N ILE A 245 10.37 6.32 -15.60
CA ILE A 245 10.86 7.59 -15.12
C ILE A 245 10.48 8.77 -16.03
N TRP A 246 10.15 9.89 -15.41
CA TRP A 246 10.06 11.21 -16.05
C TRP A 246 11.39 11.96 -15.92
N LEU A 247 11.84 12.58 -17.02
CA LEU A 247 13.00 13.48 -17.02
C LEU A 247 12.53 14.89 -16.68
N ASP A 248 12.81 15.33 -15.45
CA ASP A 248 12.46 16.66 -14.98
C ASP A 248 13.49 17.68 -15.49
N CYS A 249 13.05 18.45 -16.50
CA CYS A 249 13.85 19.40 -17.27
C CYS A 249 13.50 20.81 -16.85
N GLU A 250 14.14 21.29 -15.78
CA GLU A 250 13.92 22.65 -15.29
C GLU A 250 15.14 23.31 -14.65
N THR A 251 16.34 22.72 -14.81
CA THR A 251 17.54 23.28 -14.21
C THR A 251 17.79 24.74 -14.62
N PRO A 252 18.16 25.65 -13.69
CA PRO A 252 18.49 27.03 -14.02
C PRO A 252 19.60 27.20 -15.06
N ALA A 253 20.51 26.23 -15.15
CA ALA A 253 21.61 26.23 -16.12
C ALA A 253 21.16 25.94 -17.57
N GLY A 254 19.89 25.59 -17.78
CA GLY A 254 19.33 25.16 -19.07
C GLY A 254 19.81 23.77 -19.47
N LEU A 255 19.09 23.12 -20.40
CA LEU A 255 19.56 21.88 -21.06
C LEU A 255 19.47 22.05 -22.57
N SER A 256 20.37 21.41 -23.31
CA SER A 256 20.22 21.28 -24.77
C SER A 256 19.36 20.05 -25.09
N ALA A 257 18.80 20.00 -26.30
CA ALA A 257 18.17 18.80 -26.84
C ALA A 257 19.06 17.54 -26.72
N GLN A 258 20.37 17.71 -26.96
CA GLN A 258 21.34 16.62 -26.81
C GLN A 258 21.44 16.11 -25.37
N HIS A 259 21.43 17.00 -24.37
CA HIS A 259 21.43 16.57 -22.96
C HIS A 259 20.20 15.74 -22.64
N VAL A 260 19.00 16.18 -23.05
CA VAL A 260 17.74 15.44 -22.79
C VAL A 260 17.77 14.06 -23.46
N GLN A 261 18.24 13.99 -24.72
CA GLN A 261 18.42 12.72 -25.42
C GLN A 261 19.42 11.78 -24.72
N GLU A 262 20.51 12.33 -24.19
CA GLU A 262 21.53 11.55 -23.48
C GLU A 262 21.01 11.00 -22.15
N PHE A 263 20.28 11.80 -21.37
CA PHE A 263 19.56 11.30 -20.18
C PHE A 263 18.65 10.13 -20.53
N LYS A 264 17.82 10.31 -21.57
CA LYS A 264 16.89 9.27 -22.02
C LYS A 264 17.64 7.97 -22.35
N THR A 265 18.64 8.09 -23.22
CA THR A 265 19.44 6.95 -23.69
C THR A 265 20.14 6.24 -22.53
N GLU A 266 20.69 6.99 -21.58
CA GLU A 266 21.43 6.43 -20.45
C GLU A 266 20.52 5.72 -19.42
N PHE A 267 19.30 6.22 -19.18
CA PHE A 267 18.31 5.51 -18.37
C PHE A 267 17.86 4.20 -19.05
N GLU A 268 17.54 4.26 -20.34
CA GLU A 268 17.08 3.10 -21.10
C GLU A 268 18.17 2.02 -21.21
N ARG A 269 19.43 2.42 -21.40
CA ARG A 269 20.59 1.52 -21.37
C ARG A 269 20.74 0.78 -20.03
N ARG A 270 20.22 1.35 -18.93
CA ARG A 270 20.22 0.77 -17.57
C ARG A 270 18.92 0.05 -17.21
N GLY A 271 18.06 -0.19 -18.20
CA GLY A 271 16.81 -0.91 -18.05
C GLY A 271 15.71 -0.11 -17.34
N VAL A 272 15.78 1.22 -17.37
CA VAL A 272 14.71 2.10 -16.85
C VAL A 272 14.00 2.74 -18.03
N ARG A 273 12.71 2.40 -18.21
CA ARG A 273 11.87 3.01 -19.24
C ARG A 273 11.71 4.51 -18.97
N VAL A 274 11.97 5.34 -19.97
CA VAL A 274 11.72 6.78 -19.91
C VAL A 274 10.33 7.05 -20.48
N ILE A 275 9.42 7.54 -19.63
CA ILE A 275 8.03 7.85 -20.02
C ILE A 275 8.00 9.08 -20.92
N GLY A 276 8.81 10.08 -20.58
CA GLY A 276 8.75 11.40 -21.17
C GLY A 276 9.52 12.44 -20.37
N ILE A 277 9.23 13.71 -20.66
CA ILE A 277 9.78 14.86 -19.96
C ILE A 277 8.73 15.52 -19.05
N TYR A 278 9.21 16.13 -17.98
CA TYR A 278 8.49 17.14 -17.23
C TYR A 278 9.15 18.51 -17.43
N SER A 279 8.34 19.56 -17.61
CA SER A 279 8.82 20.95 -17.62
C SER A 279 7.65 21.94 -17.50
N TYR A 280 7.97 23.24 -17.45
CA TYR A 280 7.00 24.34 -17.54
C TYR A 280 7.31 25.28 -18.71
N ILE A 281 6.28 25.95 -19.23
CA ILE A 281 6.30 26.72 -20.49
C ILE A 281 7.50 27.69 -20.59
N PRO A 282 7.67 28.68 -19.67
CA PRO A 282 8.80 29.60 -19.72
C PRO A 282 10.18 28.95 -19.75
N TRP A 283 10.33 27.77 -19.13
CA TRP A 283 11.61 27.07 -19.14
C TRP A 283 11.84 26.39 -20.48
N TRP A 284 10.88 25.60 -20.96
CA TRP A 284 11.07 24.83 -22.20
C TRP A 284 11.24 25.74 -23.42
N GLU A 285 10.50 26.85 -23.48
CA GLU A 285 10.57 27.78 -24.61
C GLU A 285 11.73 28.78 -24.50
N GLY A 286 12.21 29.05 -23.28
CA GLY A 286 13.14 30.15 -23.01
C GLY A 286 14.50 29.77 -22.43
N LYS A 287 14.67 28.56 -21.90
CA LYS A 287 15.88 28.10 -21.20
C LYS A 287 16.54 26.87 -21.83
N THR A 288 15.92 26.27 -22.85
CA THR A 288 16.57 25.25 -23.65
C THR A 288 17.68 25.87 -24.50
N ILE A 289 18.87 25.25 -24.45
CA ILE A 289 20.03 25.73 -25.18
C ILE A 289 19.85 25.36 -26.65
N GLY A 290 19.80 26.37 -27.52
CA GLY A 290 19.59 26.21 -28.95
C GLY A 290 18.16 26.49 -29.43
N GLY A 291 17.29 27.01 -28.55
CA GLY A 291 15.88 27.29 -28.84
C GLY A 291 14.95 26.15 -28.40
N GLU A 292 13.64 26.33 -28.56
CA GLU A 292 12.64 25.34 -28.16
C GLU A 292 12.77 24.05 -29.01
N PRO A 293 13.12 22.90 -28.40
CA PRO A 293 13.22 21.66 -29.15
C PRO A 293 11.87 20.94 -29.22
N GLU A 294 11.71 20.10 -30.25
CA GLU A 294 10.63 19.12 -30.30
C GLU A 294 10.69 18.18 -29.09
N THR A 295 9.53 17.77 -28.57
CA THR A 295 9.43 16.89 -27.39
C THR A 295 9.20 15.43 -27.76
N ALA A 296 8.65 15.15 -28.96
CA ALA A 296 8.33 13.80 -29.41
C ALA A 296 9.49 12.78 -29.30
N PRO A 297 10.75 13.13 -29.59
CA PRO A 297 11.88 12.20 -29.42
C PRO A 297 12.11 11.74 -27.98
N TYR A 298 11.67 12.52 -26.99
CA TYR A 298 11.93 12.26 -25.57
C TYR A 298 10.80 11.48 -24.87
N GLY A 299 9.70 11.18 -25.57
CA GLY A 299 8.53 10.51 -25.02
C GLY A 299 7.35 11.45 -24.87
N LYS A 300 6.57 11.30 -23.78
CA LYS A 300 5.37 12.11 -23.54
C LYS A 300 5.68 13.41 -22.77
N VAL A 301 4.70 14.29 -22.67
CA VAL A 301 4.83 15.58 -21.96
C VAL A 301 4.01 15.56 -20.67
N TRP A 302 4.68 15.78 -19.55
CA TRP A 302 4.10 16.17 -18.26
C TRP A 302 4.34 17.67 -18.09
N LEU A 303 3.27 18.47 -18.13
CA LEU A 303 3.37 19.93 -18.12
C LEU A 303 3.04 20.49 -16.73
N ALA A 304 3.83 21.45 -16.25
CA ALA A 304 3.50 22.27 -15.09
C ALA A 304 2.97 23.65 -15.48
N HIS A 305 1.86 24.06 -14.85
CA HIS A 305 1.37 25.44 -14.91
C HIS A 305 0.39 25.80 -13.77
N TYR A 306 0.87 26.58 -12.79
CA TYR A 306 0.11 26.83 -11.56
C TYR A 306 -0.77 28.09 -11.56
N GLY A 307 -0.48 29.06 -12.44
CA GLY A 307 -1.20 30.35 -12.48
C GLY A 307 -1.29 31.02 -11.10
N SER A 308 -2.49 31.21 -10.56
CA SER A 308 -2.69 31.81 -9.22
C SER A 308 -2.20 30.92 -8.07
N ASN A 309 -1.98 29.63 -8.33
CA ASN A 309 -1.47 28.63 -7.40
C ASN A 309 -2.18 28.64 -6.02
N PRO A 310 -3.50 28.37 -5.98
CA PRO A 310 -4.26 28.43 -4.74
C PRO A 310 -3.97 27.23 -3.85
N ASP A 311 -4.14 27.43 -2.55
CA ASP A 311 -4.11 26.36 -1.54
C ASP A 311 -5.45 25.58 -1.53
N GLY A 312 -5.46 24.42 -0.89
CA GLY A 312 -6.66 23.60 -0.66
C GLY A 312 -6.48 22.15 -1.08
N SER A 313 -7.58 21.37 -1.06
CA SER A 313 -7.52 19.97 -1.48
C SER A 313 -7.18 19.83 -2.97
N PRO A 314 -6.57 18.71 -3.41
CA PRO A 314 -6.25 18.48 -4.81
C PRO A 314 -7.41 18.75 -5.76
N ALA A 315 -8.62 18.30 -5.43
CA ALA A 315 -9.81 18.50 -6.27
C ALA A 315 -10.25 19.97 -6.35
N GLN A 316 -10.18 20.71 -5.24
CA GLN A 316 -10.50 22.15 -5.23
C GLN A 316 -9.50 22.94 -6.06
N VAL A 317 -8.20 22.66 -5.89
CA VAL A 317 -7.14 23.28 -6.67
C VAL A 317 -7.33 22.93 -8.15
N TYR A 318 -7.65 21.68 -8.50
CA TYR A 318 -7.87 21.30 -9.90
C TYR A 318 -9.04 22.06 -10.54
N ALA A 319 -10.18 22.13 -9.84
CA ALA A 319 -11.35 22.88 -10.31
C ALA A 319 -11.04 24.37 -10.49
N ALA A 320 -10.33 24.99 -9.54
CA ALA A 320 -9.91 26.39 -9.62
C ALA A 320 -8.97 26.68 -10.81
N ARG A 321 -8.28 25.64 -11.32
CA ARG A 321 -7.38 25.72 -12.49
C ARG A 321 -8.07 25.38 -13.81
N GLY A 322 -9.40 25.24 -13.81
CA GLY A 322 -10.22 24.94 -14.98
C GLY A 322 -10.43 23.44 -15.24
N GLY A 323 -9.92 22.56 -14.36
CA GLY A 323 -10.12 21.12 -14.45
C GLY A 323 -9.79 20.52 -15.82
N ASN A 324 -10.70 19.69 -16.34
CA ASN A 324 -10.58 19.05 -17.65
C ASN A 324 -10.61 20.05 -18.83
N ASP A 325 -11.22 21.22 -18.62
CA ASP A 325 -11.39 22.26 -19.63
C ASP A 325 -10.27 23.32 -19.60
N SER A 326 -9.28 23.13 -18.73
CA SER A 326 -8.11 23.99 -18.66
C SER A 326 -7.43 24.07 -20.02
N ARG A 327 -7.21 25.30 -20.52
CA ARG A 327 -6.54 25.53 -21.82
C ARG A 327 -5.15 24.90 -21.91
N TYR A 328 -4.51 24.65 -20.76
CA TYR A 328 -3.17 24.08 -20.69
C TYR A 328 -3.12 22.60 -21.11
N TRP A 329 -4.24 21.87 -21.08
CA TRP A 329 -4.34 20.55 -21.73
C TRP A 329 -4.12 20.61 -23.25
N ASN A 330 -4.34 21.78 -23.85
CA ASN A 330 -4.18 22.01 -25.28
C ASN A 330 -2.95 22.86 -25.62
N TYR A 331 -2.14 23.25 -24.64
CA TYR A 331 -0.91 23.99 -24.88
C TYR A 331 0.19 23.03 -25.34
N PRO A 332 0.71 23.16 -26.57
CA PRO A 332 1.80 22.31 -27.00
C PRO A 332 3.10 22.74 -26.31
N LEU A 333 3.86 21.78 -25.78
CA LEU A 333 5.24 21.99 -25.37
C LEU A 333 6.13 21.32 -26.42
N GLY A 334 6.86 22.11 -27.20
CA GLY A 334 7.40 21.68 -28.49
C GLY A 334 6.26 21.25 -29.43
N ASN A 335 6.32 20.01 -29.92
CA ASN A 335 5.36 19.47 -30.88
C ASN A 335 4.28 18.56 -30.25
N GLN A 336 4.13 18.53 -28.92
CA GLN A 336 3.18 17.67 -28.24
C GLN A 336 2.32 18.39 -27.21
N LYS A 337 1.06 17.98 -27.10
CA LYS A 337 0.18 18.34 -25.98
C LYS A 337 0.51 17.49 -24.74
N PRO A 338 0.29 18.00 -23.53
CA PRO A 338 0.54 17.24 -22.31
C PRO A 338 -0.42 16.06 -22.17
N VAL A 339 0.13 14.94 -21.69
CA VAL A 339 -0.64 13.78 -21.23
C VAL A 339 -0.90 13.85 -19.73
N LEU A 340 -0.05 14.58 -18.99
CA LEU A 340 -0.15 14.77 -17.55
C LEU A 340 0.01 16.26 -17.23
N PHE A 341 -0.74 16.75 -16.25
CA PHE A 341 -0.77 18.17 -15.89
C PHE A 341 -0.53 18.35 -14.39
N GLN A 342 0.60 18.96 -14.02
CA GLN A 342 0.82 19.46 -12.66
C GLN A 342 0.22 20.86 -12.54
N TYR A 343 -0.86 20.96 -11.77
CA TYR A 343 -1.74 22.12 -11.79
C TYR A 343 -1.61 23.01 -10.54
N GLY A 344 -0.86 22.58 -9.52
CA GLY A 344 -0.55 23.37 -8.34
C GLY A 344 0.55 22.75 -7.49
N SER A 345 1.18 23.58 -6.67
CA SER A 345 2.28 23.20 -5.76
C SER A 345 2.00 23.50 -4.29
N LYS A 346 0.79 23.96 -3.97
CA LYS A 346 0.38 24.38 -2.63
C LYS A 346 -0.80 23.61 -2.07
N ALA A 347 -1.09 22.44 -2.64
CA ALA A 347 -2.22 21.67 -2.16
C ALA A 347 -1.95 21.09 -0.77
N GLU A 348 -3.01 20.93 -0.01
CA GLU A 348 -3.00 20.18 1.25
C GLU A 348 -3.30 18.71 0.98
N VAL A 349 -2.34 17.83 1.26
CA VAL A 349 -2.46 16.38 1.04
C VAL A 349 -1.93 15.62 2.23
N ALA A 350 -2.69 14.66 2.73
CA ALA A 350 -2.32 13.79 3.84
C ALA A 350 -1.85 14.54 5.11
N GLY A 351 -2.30 15.79 5.29
CA GLY A 351 -1.90 16.69 6.38
C GLY A 351 -0.59 17.45 6.17
N PHE A 352 -0.02 17.40 4.96
CA PHE A 352 1.09 18.24 4.53
C PHE A 352 0.55 19.39 3.68
N ALA A 353 1.11 20.59 3.88
CA ALA A 353 0.96 21.72 2.96
C ALA A 353 2.07 21.67 1.90
N ASP A 354 1.99 22.53 0.89
CA ASP A 354 3.00 22.64 -0.17
C ASP A 354 3.29 21.32 -0.88
N VAL A 355 2.21 20.62 -1.29
CA VAL A 355 2.28 19.38 -2.05
C VAL A 355 1.90 19.62 -3.51
N ASP A 356 2.76 19.11 -4.41
CA ASP A 356 2.52 19.13 -5.84
C ASP A 356 1.41 18.15 -6.24
N VAL A 357 0.46 18.64 -7.03
CA VAL A 357 -0.73 17.90 -7.43
C VAL A 357 -0.90 17.84 -8.94
N ASN A 358 -1.29 16.67 -9.39
CA ASN A 358 -1.30 16.27 -10.79
C ASN A 358 -2.64 15.70 -11.21
N ALA A 359 -2.99 15.90 -12.46
CA ALA A 359 -4.16 15.30 -13.08
C ALA A 359 -3.73 14.50 -14.32
N PHE A 360 -4.46 13.41 -14.58
CA PHE A 360 -4.42 12.63 -15.81
C PHE A 360 -5.83 12.53 -16.37
N ARG A 361 -6.03 12.88 -17.65
CA ARG A 361 -7.32 12.77 -18.34
C ARG A 361 -7.52 11.35 -18.87
N GLY A 362 -7.90 10.45 -17.97
CA GLY A 362 -8.20 9.07 -18.31
C GLY A 362 -8.41 8.22 -17.06
N THR A 363 -8.44 6.90 -17.26
CA THR A 363 -8.57 5.93 -16.19
C THR A 363 -7.21 5.56 -15.59
N LYS A 364 -7.25 4.85 -14.46
CA LYS A 364 -6.07 4.31 -13.80
C LYS A 364 -5.30 3.33 -14.70
N ASP A 365 -6.01 2.53 -15.50
CA ASP A 365 -5.37 1.55 -16.38
C ASP A 365 -4.74 2.21 -17.60
N GLN A 366 -5.37 3.24 -18.18
CA GLN A 366 -4.74 4.07 -19.21
C GLN A 366 -3.46 4.76 -18.70
N LEU A 367 -3.44 5.15 -17.42
CA LEU A 367 -2.23 5.70 -16.80
C LEU A 367 -1.15 4.62 -16.61
N LYS A 368 -1.52 3.38 -16.25
CA LYS A 368 -0.57 2.26 -16.21
C LYS A 368 0.03 2.00 -17.59
N ASP A 369 -0.79 1.97 -18.64
CA ASP A 369 -0.30 1.79 -20.01
C ASP A 369 0.66 2.91 -20.42
N LEU A 370 0.37 4.15 -20.01
CA LEU A 370 1.27 5.28 -20.22
C LEU A 370 2.62 5.07 -19.52
N PHE A 371 2.60 4.68 -18.24
CA PHE A 371 3.81 4.56 -17.41
C PHE A 371 4.63 3.32 -17.73
N TYR A 372 4.00 2.17 -17.91
CA TYR A 372 4.69 0.88 -18.06
C TYR A 372 4.79 0.45 -19.53
N GLY A 373 4.06 1.11 -20.42
CA GLY A 373 3.85 0.63 -21.79
C GLY A 373 2.70 -0.38 -21.84
N THR A 374 2.17 -0.62 -23.03
CA THR A 374 1.20 -1.70 -23.26
C THR A 374 1.92 -3.03 -23.15
N HIS A 375 1.83 -3.66 -21.98
CA HIS A 375 2.41 -4.98 -21.75
C HIS A 375 1.65 -6.05 -22.56
N THR A 376 2.33 -6.64 -23.53
CA THR A 376 2.12 -8.05 -23.87
C THR A 376 2.97 -8.85 -22.89
N ALA A 377 2.32 -9.56 -21.96
CA ALA A 377 3.02 -10.28 -20.90
C ALA A 377 4.03 -11.27 -21.48
N LYS A 378 5.27 -11.25 -20.98
CA LYS A 378 6.27 -12.27 -21.27
C LYS A 378 6.23 -13.34 -20.19
N LYS A 379 6.60 -14.57 -20.57
CA LYS A 379 6.56 -15.77 -19.74
C LYS A 379 7.41 -15.64 -18.46
N GLU A 380 8.44 -14.79 -18.47
CA GLU A 380 9.35 -14.59 -17.34
C GLU A 380 8.77 -13.67 -16.23
N ASP A 381 7.80 -12.81 -16.55
CA ASP A 381 7.13 -11.93 -15.57
C ASP A 381 6.05 -12.67 -14.74
N LEU A 382 5.82 -13.95 -15.03
CA LEU A 382 4.82 -14.82 -14.40
C LEU A 382 5.42 -15.76 -13.34
N ASP A 383 6.73 -15.69 -13.08
CA ASP A 383 7.38 -16.52 -12.07
C ASP A 383 7.30 -15.82 -10.69
N LEU A 384 6.37 -16.30 -9.84
CA LEU A 384 6.15 -15.75 -8.51
C LEU A 384 7.42 -15.85 -7.65
N SER A 385 7.74 -14.77 -6.93
CA SER A 385 8.84 -14.75 -5.97
C SER A 385 8.59 -15.76 -4.83
N ASP A 386 9.66 -16.26 -4.21
CA ASP A 386 9.55 -17.20 -3.07
C ASP A 386 8.79 -16.60 -1.87
N ILE A 387 8.75 -15.27 -1.76
CA ILE A 387 7.99 -14.55 -0.74
C ILE A 387 6.50 -14.58 -1.04
N ASP A 388 6.11 -14.40 -2.30
CA ASP A 388 4.69 -14.45 -2.71
C ASP A 388 4.15 -15.88 -2.63
N LYS A 389 4.96 -16.87 -3.01
CA LYS A 389 4.68 -18.30 -2.78
C LYS A 389 4.44 -18.60 -1.29
N LYS A 390 5.26 -18.06 -0.38
CA LYS A 390 5.09 -18.22 1.09
C LYS A 390 3.86 -17.50 1.65
N ARG A 391 3.48 -16.33 1.12
CA ARG A 391 2.29 -15.58 1.56
C ARG A 391 0.99 -16.23 1.11
N ILE A 392 0.96 -16.74 -0.12
CA ILE A 392 -0.14 -17.54 -0.64
C ILE A 392 -0.27 -18.82 0.20
N LYS A 393 0.86 -19.50 0.47
CA LYS A 393 0.92 -20.67 1.35
C LYS A 393 0.38 -20.38 2.75
N TYR A 394 0.81 -19.30 3.40
CA TYR A 394 0.35 -18.95 4.75
C TYR A 394 -1.15 -18.60 4.78
N SER A 395 -1.64 -17.89 3.76
CA SER A 395 -3.07 -17.55 3.65
C SER A 395 -3.91 -18.81 3.53
N LEU A 396 -3.46 -19.78 2.74
CA LEU A 396 -4.09 -21.10 2.63
C LEU A 396 -3.99 -21.89 3.94
N ASP A 397 -2.83 -21.92 4.60
CA ASP A 397 -2.63 -22.56 5.91
C ASP A 397 -3.60 -22.01 6.99
N GLN A 398 -3.98 -20.73 6.91
CA GLN A 398 -4.99 -20.12 7.80
C GLN A 398 -6.43 -20.54 7.49
N PHE A 399 -6.73 -20.92 6.24
CA PHE A 399 -8.07 -21.39 5.84
C PHE A 399 -8.30 -22.89 6.15
N VAL A 400 -7.23 -23.70 6.18
CA VAL A 400 -7.33 -25.16 6.40
C VAL A 400 -6.77 -25.66 7.75
N GLY A 401 -5.97 -24.88 8.48
CA GLY A 401 -5.35 -25.28 9.74
C GLY A 401 -4.11 -26.18 9.56
N TYR A 402 -3.20 -26.19 10.55
CA TYR A 402 -1.95 -26.97 10.51
C TYR A 402 -2.22 -28.48 10.61
N GLY A 403 -1.92 -29.24 9.55
CA GLY A 403 -1.86 -30.70 9.59
C GLY A 403 -0.50 -31.21 10.06
N THR A 404 -0.48 -32.12 11.03
CA THR A 404 0.71 -32.90 11.41
C THR A 404 0.48 -34.36 11.05
N ASN A 405 1.54 -35.10 10.73
CA ASN A 405 1.43 -36.54 10.53
C ASN A 405 1.17 -37.26 11.88
N LYS A 406 0.95 -38.59 11.84
CA LYS A 406 0.74 -39.44 13.02
C LYS A 406 1.85 -39.40 14.10
N ASN A 407 3.00 -38.80 13.79
CA ASN A 407 4.14 -38.64 14.69
C ASN A 407 4.31 -37.19 15.20
N GLY A 408 3.43 -36.26 14.82
CA GLY A 408 3.46 -34.87 15.30
C GLY A 408 4.40 -33.93 14.54
N GLU A 409 4.89 -34.33 13.36
CA GLU A 409 5.77 -33.49 12.54
C GLU A 409 4.96 -32.63 11.53
N PRO A 410 5.36 -31.37 11.25
CA PRO A 410 4.72 -30.53 10.24
C PRO A 410 4.96 -31.07 8.83
N THR A 411 3.93 -31.12 7.98
CA THR A 411 4.08 -31.58 6.58
C THR A 411 3.63 -30.54 5.54
N PHE A 412 4.15 -30.66 4.32
CA PHE A 412 3.71 -29.99 3.09
C PHE A 412 3.62 -31.06 1.99
N ASN A 413 2.53 -31.10 1.21
CA ASN A 413 2.13 -32.23 0.33
C ASN A 413 1.76 -33.56 1.04
N GLY A 414 1.13 -33.47 2.21
CA GLY A 414 0.65 -34.60 3.02
C GLY A 414 -0.79 -34.38 3.51
N TRP A 415 -1.76 -34.43 2.59
CA TRP A 415 -3.18 -34.41 2.95
C TRP A 415 -3.63 -35.80 3.36
N ASP A 416 -4.14 -35.92 4.59
CA ASP A 416 -4.84 -37.11 5.04
C ASP A 416 -6.33 -36.90 4.76
N PHE A 417 -6.81 -37.47 3.64
CA PHE A 417 -8.19 -37.38 3.20
C PHE A 417 -9.15 -37.90 4.28
N ASP A 418 -8.79 -38.99 4.95
CA ASP A 418 -9.59 -39.58 6.01
C ASP A 418 -9.66 -38.63 7.22
N HIS A 419 -8.58 -37.92 7.52
CA HIS A 419 -8.59 -36.87 8.54
C HIS A 419 -9.52 -35.71 8.18
N LEU A 420 -9.50 -35.24 6.92
CA LEU A 420 -10.37 -34.15 6.45
C LEU A 420 -11.86 -34.53 6.52
N VAL A 421 -12.19 -35.75 6.11
CA VAL A 421 -13.54 -36.29 6.20
C VAL A 421 -13.97 -36.42 7.67
N LYS A 422 -13.07 -36.89 8.54
CA LYS A 422 -13.31 -37.00 9.98
C LYS A 422 -13.60 -35.62 10.58
N VAL A 423 -12.76 -34.62 10.32
CA VAL A 423 -12.95 -33.24 10.79
C VAL A 423 -14.28 -32.66 10.29
N ALA A 424 -14.63 -32.90 9.02
CA ALA A 424 -15.90 -32.44 8.46
C ALA A 424 -17.11 -33.12 9.14
N ASN A 425 -17.04 -34.43 9.40
CA ASN A 425 -18.10 -35.14 10.10
C ASN A 425 -18.22 -34.70 11.56
N ASP A 426 -17.11 -34.51 12.26
CA ASP A 426 -17.07 -34.00 13.63
C ASP A 426 -17.65 -32.58 13.74
N LYS A 427 -17.34 -31.69 12.78
CA LYS A 427 -17.93 -30.35 12.73
C LYS A 427 -19.44 -30.39 12.58
N LEU A 428 -19.97 -31.20 11.67
CA LEU A 428 -21.41 -31.32 11.46
C LEU A 428 -22.13 -31.96 12.65
N ALA A 429 -21.55 -32.98 13.28
CA ALA A 429 -22.08 -33.59 14.50
C ALA A 429 -22.19 -32.58 15.64
N ASN A 430 -21.31 -31.57 15.66
CA ASN A 430 -21.31 -30.48 16.62
C ASN A 430 -22.02 -29.20 16.13
N GLY A 431 -22.81 -29.27 15.05
CA GLY A 431 -23.59 -28.15 14.52
C GLY A 431 -22.76 -27.00 13.93
N LYS A 432 -21.49 -27.24 13.58
CA LYS A 432 -20.58 -26.25 13.00
C LYS A 432 -20.61 -26.31 11.47
N GLY A 433 -20.45 -25.15 10.84
CA GLY A 433 -20.31 -25.02 9.38
C GLY A 433 -19.01 -25.64 8.86
N LEU A 434 -19.05 -26.09 7.61
CA LEU A 434 -17.90 -26.67 6.90
C LEU A 434 -17.21 -25.64 6.02
N THR A 435 -15.90 -25.80 5.81
CA THR A 435 -15.18 -25.10 4.74
C THR A 435 -15.49 -25.75 3.38
N LEU A 436 -15.20 -25.06 2.27
CA LEU A 436 -15.43 -25.59 0.93
C LEU A 436 -14.66 -26.89 0.67
N VAL A 437 -13.42 -26.98 1.15
CA VAL A 437 -12.56 -28.18 1.02
C VAL A 437 -13.15 -29.35 1.83
N GLU A 438 -13.64 -29.09 3.04
CA GLU A 438 -14.31 -30.11 3.89
C GLU A 438 -15.63 -30.59 3.28
N MET A 439 -16.39 -29.69 2.65
CA MET A 439 -17.61 -30.05 1.92
C MET A 439 -17.32 -30.97 0.74
N VAL A 440 -16.27 -30.68 -0.03
CA VAL A 440 -15.85 -31.48 -1.19
C VAL A 440 -15.32 -32.84 -0.75
N ALA A 441 -14.40 -32.88 0.22
CA ALA A 441 -13.84 -34.13 0.75
C ALA A 441 -14.95 -35.07 1.26
N ARG A 442 -15.88 -34.55 2.08
CA ARG A 442 -17.01 -35.33 2.61
C ARG A 442 -17.97 -35.81 1.52
N THR A 443 -18.20 -35.00 0.49
CA THR A 443 -19.09 -35.38 -0.63
C THR A 443 -18.50 -36.52 -1.44
N MET A 444 -17.19 -36.48 -1.67
CA MET A 444 -16.48 -37.52 -2.42
C MET A 444 -16.28 -38.81 -1.63
N ASP A 445 -16.09 -38.71 -0.30
CA ASP A 445 -16.04 -39.87 0.60
C ASP A 445 -17.36 -40.66 0.59
N LYS A 446 -18.50 -39.95 0.66
CA LYS A 446 -19.84 -40.55 0.54
C LYS A 446 -20.08 -41.28 -0.79
N GLN A 447 -19.31 -40.95 -1.81
CA GLN A 447 -19.40 -41.56 -3.14
C GLN A 447 -18.36 -42.67 -3.34
N HIS A 448 -17.52 -42.96 -2.34
CA HIS A 448 -16.42 -43.93 -2.40
C HIS A 448 -15.41 -43.63 -3.52
N ARG A 449 -15.16 -42.34 -3.82
CA ARG A 449 -14.27 -41.88 -4.90
C ARG A 449 -13.01 -41.18 -4.38
N GLN A 450 -12.36 -41.74 -3.36
CA GLN A 450 -11.25 -41.07 -2.66
C GLN A 450 -10.04 -40.79 -3.58
N GLU A 451 -9.59 -41.77 -4.37
CA GLU A 451 -8.50 -41.57 -5.34
C GLU A 451 -8.89 -40.55 -6.42
N THR A 452 -10.13 -40.59 -6.92
CA THR A 452 -10.62 -39.61 -7.88
C THR A 452 -10.75 -38.22 -7.28
N ALA A 453 -10.96 -38.08 -5.97
CA ALA A 453 -11.04 -36.80 -5.29
C ALA A 453 -9.66 -36.17 -5.09
N ILE A 454 -8.64 -36.98 -4.78
CA ILE A 454 -7.25 -36.52 -4.70
C ILE A 454 -6.77 -36.07 -6.09
N THR A 455 -7.07 -36.87 -7.11
CA THR A 455 -6.80 -36.52 -8.51
C THR A 455 -7.60 -35.30 -8.93
N HIS A 456 -8.90 -35.21 -8.67
CA HIS A 456 -9.70 -34.02 -9.04
C HIS A 456 -9.39 -32.77 -8.22
N LEU A 457 -8.91 -32.86 -6.99
CA LEU A 457 -8.48 -31.68 -6.21
C LEU A 457 -7.11 -31.18 -6.68
N SER A 458 -6.21 -32.09 -7.07
CA SER A 458 -4.97 -31.76 -7.76
C SER A 458 -5.25 -31.17 -9.14
N GLU A 459 -6.13 -31.82 -9.91
CA GLU A 459 -6.59 -31.35 -11.21
C GLU A 459 -7.42 -30.07 -11.09
N SER A 460 -8.17 -29.82 -10.01
CA SER A 460 -8.89 -28.55 -9.79
C SER A 460 -7.90 -27.42 -9.49
N PHE A 461 -6.74 -27.73 -8.90
CA PHE A 461 -5.65 -26.80 -8.69
C PHE A 461 -4.91 -26.53 -9.99
N ASP A 462 -4.61 -27.58 -10.76
CA ASP A 462 -4.06 -27.48 -12.10
C ASP A 462 -5.07 -26.84 -13.06
N GLU A 463 -6.37 -27.04 -12.89
CA GLU A 463 -7.47 -26.41 -13.63
C GLU A 463 -7.68 -24.98 -13.16
N LEU A 464 -7.42 -24.61 -11.90
CA LEU A 464 -7.41 -23.20 -11.49
C LEU A 464 -6.24 -22.48 -12.15
N ILE A 465 -5.07 -23.11 -12.16
CA ILE A 465 -3.87 -22.62 -12.85
C ILE A 465 -4.14 -22.55 -14.36
N ASN A 466 -4.65 -23.62 -14.96
CA ASN A 466 -4.96 -23.74 -16.38
C ASN A 466 -6.17 -22.89 -16.79
N ALA A 467 -7.14 -22.63 -15.90
CA ALA A 467 -8.26 -21.72 -16.15
C ALA A 467 -7.78 -20.29 -16.11
N VAL A 468 -6.88 -19.93 -15.19
CA VAL A 468 -6.19 -18.63 -15.22
C VAL A 468 -5.34 -18.51 -16.50
N THR A 469 -4.66 -19.59 -16.93
CA THR A 469 -3.95 -19.64 -18.21
C THR A 469 -4.89 -19.51 -19.41
N ALA A 470 -6.00 -20.25 -19.44
CA ALA A 470 -6.97 -20.25 -20.54
C ALA A 470 -7.82 -18.98 -20.59
N LEU A 471 -8.10 -18.34 -19.45
CA LEU A 471 -8.72 -17.02 -19.39
C LEU A 471 -7.76 -15.97 -19.97
N ASN A 472 -6.46 -16.05 -19.65
CA ASN A 472 -5.44 -15.20 -20.23
C ASN A 472 -5.28 -15.44 -21.75
N ASP A 473 -5.33 -16.69 -22.20
CA ASP A 473 -5.26 -17.05 -23.63
C ASP A 473 -6.52 -16.62 -24.40
N SER A 474 -7.70 -16.75 -23.79
CA SER A 474 -8.98 -16.31 -24.37
C SER A 474 -9.08 -14.78 -24.42
N VAL A 475 -8.59 -14.08 -23.40
CA VAL A 475 -8.45 -12.61 -23.39
C VAL A 475 -7.46 -12.16 -24.47
N ALA A 476 -6.35 -12.90 -24.67
CA ALA A 476 -5.39 -12.63 -25.75
C ALA A 476 -5.98 -12.84 -27.16
N GLN A 477 -6.78 -13.90 -27.36
CA GLN A 477 -7.46 -14.15 -28.64
C GLN A 477 -8.58 -13.14 -28.92
N LEU A 478 -9.39 -12.78 -27.91
CA LEU A 478 -10.47 -11.79 -28.05
C LEU A 478 -9.91 -10.37 -28.24
N ALA A 479 -8.84 -9.98 -27.54
CA ALA A 479 -8.16 -8.70 -27.72
C ALA A 479 -7.45 -8.56 -29.09
N GLY A 480 -7.16 -9.67 -29.76
CA GLY A 480 -6.69 -9.70 -31.14
C GLY A 480 -7.80 -9.58 -32.19
N ALA A 481 -9.04 -9.93 -31.83
CA ALA A 481 -10.17 -10.05 -32.76
C ALA A 481 -11.22 -8.93 -32.63
N ASN A 482 -11.31 -8.22 -31.49
CA ASN A 482 -12.28 -7.13 -31.31
C ASN A 482 -11.76 -6.00 -30.38
N PRO A 483 -11.60 -4.74 -30.87
CA PRO A 483 -11.02 -3.64 -30.10
C PRO A 483 -11.85 -3.15 -28.90
N GLU A 484 -13.13 -3.50 -28.81
CA GLU A 484 -14.03 -3.06 -27.72
C GLU A 484 -13.98 -3.97 -26.47
N VAL A 485 -13.21 -5.06 -26.50
CA VAL A 485 -13.07 -6.01 -25.36
C VAL A 485 -11.77 -5.80 -24.56
N LYS A 486 -10.84 -4.97 -25.04
CA LYS A 486 -9.67 -4.51 -24.25
C LYS A 486 -10.12 -3.58 -23.12
#